data_AF-A0A133VBF1-F1
#
_entry.id   AF-A0A133VBF1-F1
#
_cell.length_a   1.000
_cell.length_b   1.000
_cell.length_c   1.000
_cell.angle_alpha   90.00
_cell.angle_beta   90.00
_cell.angle_gamma   90.00
#
_symmetry.space_group_name_H-M   'P 1'
#
loop_
_entity.id
_entity.type
_entity.pdbx_description
1 polymer ?
#
loop_
_entity_poly.entity_id
_entity_poly.type
_entity_poly.pdbx_seq_one_letter_code
_entity_poly.pdbx_strand_id
1 'polypeptide(L)'
;MRDNLRRTNVVLTEELLEQIDGKKERYHGSRSQLIRQALVEYFDSLDGDSGSESEDRIRSLFREVKDLESEIGKIEEKVERGMGKREGRGSGVRKVSEDVESLLLEKGEPLSIPEIGEYLPHEQKQLLRGVERLEDQLRVERIERGDGLTKWRAGGSRSAE
;
A
#
# COMPACT_ATOMS: atom_id res chain seq x y z
N MET A 1 -20.21 22.01 37.88
CA MET A 1 -20.79 21.53 36.61
C MET A 1 -20.64 20.03 36.56
N ARG A 2 -21.71 19.27 36.28
CA ARG A 2 -21.58 17.81 36.07
C ARG A 2 -21.00 17.60 34.68
N ASP A 3 -19.83 16.97 34.59
CA ASP A 3 -19.21 16.67 33.30
C ASP A 3 -20.08 15.64 32.56
N ASN A 4 -20.80 16.10 31.53
CA ASN A 4 -21.56 15.24 30.63
C ASN A 4 -20.62 14.53 29.64
N LEU A 5 -19.70 13.71 30.18
CA LEU A 5 -18.75 12.95 29.38
C LEU A 5 -19.45 11.79 28.68
N ARG A 6 -19.59 11.90 27.35
CA ARG A 6 -19.99 10.78 26.50
C ARG A 6 -18.79 9.88 26.25
N ARG A 7 -18.98 8.57 26.42
CA ARG A 7 -17.97 7.56 26.11
C ARG A 7 -18.26 6.97 24.73
N THR A 8 -17.25 6.96 23.89
CA THR A 8 -17.27 6.36 22.56
C THR A 8 -16.04 5.49 22.40
N ASN A 9 -16.20 4.30 21.82
CA ASN A 9 -15.09 3.43 21.47
C ASN A 9 -14.66 3.75 20.04
N VAL A 10 -13.36 3.93 19.83
CA VAL A 10 -12.76 4.20 18.53
C VAL A 10 -11.71 3.13 18.27
N VAL A 11 -11.78 2.50 17.11
CA VAL A 11 -10.78 1.53 16.66
C VAL A 11 -9.76 2.27 15.79
N LEU A 12 -8.48 2.11 16.12
CA LEU A 12 -7.36 2.73 15.42
C LEU A 12 -6.38 1.63 14.99
N THR A 13 -5.55 1.93 14.00
CA THR A 13 -4.45 1.03 13.62
C THR A 13 -3.40 0.95 14.74
N GLU A 14 -2.64 -0.15 14.79
CA GLU A 14 -1.57 -0.33 15.78
C GLU A 14 -0.52 0.78 15.70
N GLU A 15 -0.13 1.19 14.49
CA GLU A 15 0.80 2.29 14.27
C GLU A 15 0.31 3.62 14.88
N LEU A 16 -0.98 3.96 14.71
CA LEU A 16 -1.56 5.17 15.30
C LEU A 16 -1.64 5.08 16.82
N LEU A 17 -1.91 3.89 17.37
CA LEU A 17 -1.91 3.67 18.82
C LEU A 17 -0.51 3.85 19.41
N GLU A 18 0.53 3.35 18.77
CA GLU A 18 1.92 3.54 19.20
C GLU A 18 2.32 5.02 19.18
N GLN A 19 1.95 5.75 18.12
CA GLN A 19 2.20 7.20 18.03
C GLN A 19 1.46 7.96 19.14
N ILE A 20 0.21 7.59 19.42
CA ILE A 20 -0.59 8.18 20.50
C ILE A 20 0.03 7.88 21.86
N ASP A 21 0.52 6.66 22.09
CA ASP A 21 1.17 6.29 23.34
C ASP A 21 2.50 7.00 23.55
N GLY A 22 3.33 7.10 22.51
CA GLY A 22 4.58 7.84 22.56
C GLY A 22 4.39 9.34 22.81
N LYS A 23 3.27 9.92 22.35
CA LYS A 23 2.89 11.31 22.63
C LYS A 23 2.21 11.49 23.99
N LYS A 24 1.40 10.51 24.43
CA LYS A 24 0.77 10.47 25.75
C LYS A 24 1.85 10.61 26.82
N GLU A 25 2.89 9.79 26.78
CA GLU A 25 3.96 9.79 27.79
C GLU A 25 4.67 11.14 27.95
N ARG A 26 4.69 11.98 26.91
CA ARG A 26 5.36 13.29 26.94
C ARG A 26 4.48 14.44 27.40
N TYR A 27 3.16 14.36 27.22
CA TYR A 27 2.27 15.52 27.37
C TYR A 27 1.04 15.26 28.25
N HIS A 28 0.51 14.03 28.35
CA HIS A 28 -0.73 13.75 29.10
C HIS A 28 -0.76 12.37 29.75
N GLY A 29 -1.32 12.25 30.96
CA GLY A 29 -1.41 10.97 31.68
C GLY A 29 -2.29 9.90 31.03
N SER A 30 -3.14 10.23 30.04
CA SER A 30 -4.04 9.26 29.39
C SER A 30 -4.30 9.56 27.92
N ARG A 31 -4.53 8.49 27.12
CA ARG A 31 -4.90 8.59 25.69
C ARG A 31 -6.16 9.46 25.50
N SER A 32 -7.15 9.30 26.37
CA SER A 32 -8.40 10.07 26.30
C SER A 32 -8.21 11.56 26.59
N GLN A 33 -7.24 11.95 27.42
CA GLN A 33 -6.93 13.37 27.63
C GLN A 33 -6.26 13.97 26.39
N LEU A 34 -5.25 13.28 25.83
CA LEU A 34 -4.58 13.70 24.61
C LEU A 34 -5.57 13.86 23.46
N ILE A 35 -6.46 12.87 23.24
CA ILE A 35 -7.47 12.93 22.17
C ILE A 35 -8.47 14.06 22.41
N ARG A 36 -8.90 14.30 23.65
CA ARG A 36 -9.81 15.43 23.96
C ARG A 36 -9.15 16.77 23.68
N GLN A 37 -7.89 16.94 24.05
CA GLN A 37 -7.18 18.18 23.79
C GLN A 37 -6.95 18.41 22.29
N ALA A 38 -6.53 17.37 21.56
CA ALA A 38 -6.38 17.46 20.11
C ALA A 38 -7.70 17.85 19.41
N LEU A 39 -8.84 17.33 19.89
CA LEU A 39 -10.15 17.72 19.38
C LEU A 39 -10.50 19.17 19.72
N VAL A 40 -10.20 19.63 20.94
CA VAL A 40 -10.41 21.04 21.33
C VAL A 40 -9.55 21.96 20.49
N GLU A 41 -8.26 21.69 20.34
CA GLU A 41 -7.36 22.48 19.49
C GLU A 41 -7.81 22.49 18.03
N TYR A 42 -8.32 21.37 17.51
CA TYR A 42 -8.88 21.28 16.17
C TYR A 42 -10.11 22.18 16.02
N PHE A 43 -11.07 22.13 16.95
CA PHE A 43 -12.26 22.98 16.88
C PHE A 43 -11.94 24.45 17.18
N ASP A 44 -11.04 24.75 18.10
CA ASP A 44 -10.57 26.11 18.37
C ASP A 44 -9.83 26.68 17.15
N SER A 45 -9.12 25.84 16.36
CA SER A 45 -8.52 26.26 15.10
C SER A 45 -9.55 26.53 13.99
N LEU A 46 -10.76 25.99 14.11
CA LEU A 46 -11.88 26.24 13.20
C LEU A 46 -12.72 27.45 13.63
N ASP A 47 -12.87 27.67 14.93
CA ASP A 47 -13.66 28.78 15.51
C ASP A 47 -12.85 30.08 15.70
N GLY A 48 -11.52 29.98 15.77
CA GLY A 48 -10.59 31.11 15.99
C GLY A 48 -10.31 31.99 14.78
N ASP A 49 -10.96 31.77 13.63
CA ASP A 49 -10.74 32.57 12.41
C ASP A 49 -11.66 33.79 12.34
N SER A 50 -11.44 34.71 13.26
CA SER A 50 -11.57 36.13 12.94
C SER A 50 -10.17 36.68 12.64
N GLY A 51 -9.64 36.38 11.46
CA GLY A 51 -8.49 37.10 10.93
C GLY A 51 -7.82 36.46 9.73
N SER A 52 -8.52 36.44 8.58
CA SER A 52 -8.10 36.54 7.15
C SER A 52 -6.70 36.10 6.66
N GLU A 53 -5.63 36.11 7.45
CA GLU A 53 -4.28 35.71 7.04
C GLU A 53 -4.03 34.20 7.16
N SER A 54 -4.64 33.52 8.14
CA SER A 54 -4.48 32.06 8.32
C SER A 54 -5.28 31.28 7.27
N GLU A 55 -6.50 31.73 6.95
CA GLU A 55 -7.30 31.17 5.87
C GLU A 55 -6.61 31.34 4.51
N ASP A 56 -5.97 32.49 4.26
CA ASP A 56 -5.22 32.73 3.02
C ASP A 56 -3.93 31.90 2.95
N ARG A 57 -3.23 31.68 4.07
CA ARG A 57 -2.07 30.76 4.11
C ARG A 57 -2.50 29.30 3.93
N ILE A 58 -3.59 28.86 4.56
CA ILE A 58 -4.10 27.49 4.39
C ILE A 58 -4.61 27.31 2.97
N ARG A 59 -5.31 28.29 2.38
CA ARG A 59 -5.74 28.26 0.97
C ARG A 59 -4.55 28.33 0.01
N SER A 60 -3.49 29.06 0.34
CA SER A 60 -2.24 29.09 -0.43
C SER A 60 -1.53 27.75 -0.37
N LEU A 61 -1.40 27.16 0.83
CA LEU A 61 -0.85 25.82 1.03
C LEU A 61 -1.72 24.76 0.33
N PHE A 62 -3.05 24.89 0.34
CA PHE A 62 -3.93 23.99 -0.41
C PHE A 62 -3.77 24.14 -1.93
N ARG A 63 -3.52 25.36 -2.42
CA ARG A 63 -3.19 25.57 -3.85
C ARG A 63 -1.83 24.98 -4.18
N GLU A 64 -0.81 25.20 -3.35
CA GLU A 64 0.52 24.62 -3.53
C GLU A 64 0.48 23.09 -3.48
N VAL A 65 -0.30 22.50 -2.56
CA VAL A 65 -0.51 21.05 -2.49
C VAL A 65 -1.26 20.55 -3.73
N LYS A 66 -2.28 21.26 -4.20
CA LYS A 66 -3.02 20.90 -5.41
C LYS A 66 -2.17 21.04 -6.68
N ASP A 67 -1.30 22.04 -6.72
CA ASP A 67 -0.35 22.25 -7.81
C ASP A 67 0.73 21.17 -7.78
N LEU A 68 1.21 20.78 -6.59
CA LEU A 68 2.07 19.63 -6.40
C LEU A 68 1.39 18.32 -6.79
N GLU A 69 0.11 18.10 -6.48
CA GLU A 69 -0.67 16.94 -6.95
C GLU A 69 -0.79 16.94 -8.48
N SER A 70 -0.97 18.10 -9.10
CA SER A 70 -0.99 18.26 -10.55
C SER A 70 0.38 18.01 -11.19
N GLU A 71 1.46 18.44 -10.54
CA GLU A 71 2.83 18.14 -10.96
C GLU A 71 3.19 16.67 -10.76
N ILE A 72 2.76 16.05 -9.67
CA ILE A 72 2.86 14.61 -9.42
C ILE A 72 2.07 13.87 -10.51
N GLY A 73 0.84 14.27 -10.81
CA GLY A 73 0.06 13.68 -11.90
C GLY A 73 0.75 13.81 -13.27
N LYS A 74 1.43 14.93 -13.54
CA LYS A 74 2.25 15.10 -14.76
C LYS A 74 3.54 14.29 -14.72
N ILE A 75 4.12 14.06 -13.55
CA ILE A 75 5.30 13.19 -13.36
C ILE A 75 4.87 11.73 -13.52
N GLU A 76 3.76 11.31 -12.92
CA GLU A 76 3.13 10.01 -13.12
C GLU A 76 2.81 9.79 -14.59
N GLU A 77 2.22 10.77 -15.28
CA GLU A 77 1.96 10.66 -16.71
C GLU A 77 3.26 10.63 -17.56
N LYS A 78 4.33 11.31 -17.13
CA LYS A 78 5.66 11.23 -17.77
C LYS A 78 6.39 9.93 -17.45
N VAL A 79 6.19 9.37 -16.26
CA VAL A 79 6.71 8.08 -15.82
C VAL A 79 5.94 6.99 -16.55
N GLU A 80 4.63 7.10 -16.68
CA GLU A 80 3.76 6.23 -17.46
C GLU A 80 4.05 6.36 -18.96
N ARG A 81 4.36 7.55 -19.49
CA ARG A 81 4.89 7.69 -20.87
C ARG A 81 6.33 7.20 -21.02
N GLY A 82 7.15 7.27 -19.97
CA GLY A 82 8.53 6.76 -19.95
C GLY A 82 8.59 5.23 -19.85
N MET A 83 7.67 4.65 -19.08
CA MET A 83 7.36 3.23 -19.01
C MET A 83 6.57 2.78 -20.24
N GLY A 84 5.76 3.66 -20.84
CA GLY A 84 5.01 3.51 -22.08
C GLY A 84 5.90 3.46 -23.32
N LYS A 85 7.03 4.18 -23.29
CA LYS A 85 8.10 3.94 -24.27
C LYS A 85 8.84 2.61 -24.08
N ARG A 86 8.59 1.88 -22.98
CA ARG A 86 8.90 0.45 -22.81
C ARG A 86 7.69 -0.47 -23.07
N GLU A 87 6.48 0.05 -23.33
CA GLU A 87 5.24 -0.72 -23.56
C GLU A 87 5.15 -1.39 -24.94
N GLY A 88 6.25 -1.50 -25.69
CA GLY A 88 6.40 -2.63 -26.61
C GLY A 88 6.51 -3.99 -25.89
N ARG A 89 6.78 -4.01 -24.57
CA ARG A 89 6.96 -5.22 -23.75
C ARG A 89 5.86 -5.47 -22.70
N GLY A 90 4.97 -4.51 -22.43
CA GLY A 90 3.99 -4.58 -21.33
C GLY A 90 2.87 -5.60 -21.54
N SER A 91 2.38 -5.74 -22.78
CA SER A 91 1.35 -6.73 -23.15
C SER A 91 1.84 -8.18 -22.95
N GLY A 92 3.11 -8.45 -23.29
CA GLY A 92 3.71 -9.78 -23.12
C GLY A 92 3.86 -10.18 -21.66
N VAL A 93 4.35 -9.28 -20.79
CA VAL A 93 4.55 -9.61 -19.37
C VAL A 93 3.22 -9.86 -18.65
N ARG A 94 2.18 -9.08 -18.97
CA ARG A 94 0.84 -9.30 -18.39
C ARG A 94 0.30 -10.68 -18.76
N LYS A 95 0.37 -11.05 -20.04
CA LYS A 95 -0.07 -12.37 -20.51
C LYS A 95 0.74 -13.50 -19.85
N VAL A 96 2.06 -13.33 -19.77
CA VAL A 96 2.93 -14.31 -19.10
C VAL A 96 2.56 -14.46 -17.62
N SER A 97 2.30 -13.37 -16.90
CA SER A 97 1.83 -13.44 -15.51
C SER A 97 0.48 -14.17 -15.40
N GLU A 98 -0.48 -13.88 -16.27
CA GLU A 98 -1.79 -14.55 -16.27
C GLU A 98 -1.66 -16.07 -16.56
N ASP A 99 -0.79 -16.45 -17.51
CA ASP A 99 -0.51 -17.85 -17.84
C ASP A 99 0.18 -18.59 -16.68
N VAL A 100 1.17 -17.94 -16.03
CA VAL A 100 1.92 -18.47 -14.89
C VAL A 100 1.00 -18.70 -13.69
N GLU A 101 0.16 -17.72 -13.36
CA GLU A 101 -0.76 -17.86 -12.24
C GLU A 101 -1.78 -18.97 -12.47
N SER A 102 -2.34 -19.06 -13.68
CA SER A 102 -3.27 -20.11 -14.06
C SER A 102 -2.65 -21.49 -13.90
N LEU A 103 -1.39 -21.66 -14.33
CA LEU A 103 -0.64 -22.91 -14.18
C LEU A 103 -0.43 -23.26 -12.69
N LEU A 104 -0.01 -22.29 -11.88
CA LEU A 104 0.23 -22.52 -10.44
C LEU A 104 -1.06 -22.87 -9.69
N LEU A 105 -2.19 -22.29 -10.08
CA LEU A 105 -3.51 -22.65 -9.56
C LEU A 105 -3.95 -24.04 -10.02
N GLU A 106 -3.73 -24.39 -11.29
CA GLU A 106 -4.08 -25.70 -11.86
C GLU A 106 -3.28 -26.84 -11.22
N LYS A 107 -1.97 -26.65 -11.04
CA LYS A 107 -1.09 -27.67 -10.49
C LYS A 107 -1.23 -27.81 -8.97
N GLY A 108 -1.53 -26.71 -8.27
CA GLY A 108 -1.64 -26.70 -6.80
C GLY A 108 -0.33 -26.98 -6.06
N GLU A 109 0.77 -27.17 -6.79
CA GLU A 109 2.09 -27.49 -6.27
C GLU A 109 3.08 -26.34 -6.52
N PRO A 110 4.11 -26.17 -5.68
CA PRO A 110 5.12 -25.16 -5.90
C PRO A 110 6.00 -25.51 -7.11
N LEU A 111 6.12 -24.60 -8.07
CA LEU A 111 6.95 -24.78 -9.27
C LEU A 111 8.06 -23.72 -9.36
N SER A 112 9.21 -24.13 -9.86
CA SER A 112 10.34 -23.27 -10.20
C SER A 112 10.21 -22.71 -11.62
N ILE A 113 10.98 -21.67 -11.96
CA ILE A 113 10.97 -21.09 -13.32
C ILE A 113 11.29 -22.13 -14.41
N PRO A 114 12.28 -23.03 -14.24
CA PRO A 114 12.52 -24.09 -15.23
C PRO A 114 11.32 -25.02 -15.39
N GLU A 115 10.71 -25.47 -14.28
CA GLU A 115 9.52 -26.34 -14.31
C GLU A 115 8.35 -25.63 -15.01
N ILE A 116 8.10 -24.35 -14.73
CA ILE A 116 7.08 -23.54 -15.42
C ILE A 116 7.35 -23.45 -16.92
N GLY A 117 8.62 -23.34 -17.32
CA GLY A 117 9.03 -23.29 -18.73
C GLY A 117 8.85 -24.59 -19.51
N GLU A 118 8.65 -25.72 -18.82
CA GLU A 118 8.26 -26.97 -19.47
C GLU A 118 6.78 -26.98 -19.89
N TYR A 119 5.95 -26.20 -19.19
CA TYR A 119 4.51 -26.12 -19.45
C TYR A 119 4.12 -24.93 -20.33
N LEU A 120 4.85 -23.82 -20.23
CA LEU A 120 4.51 -22.59 -20.93
C LEU A 120 5.56 -22.27 -22.02
N PRO A 121 5.13 -21.86 -23.23
CA PRO A 121 6.03 -21.55 -24.34
C PRO A 121 6.65 -20.14 -24.20
N HIS A 122 7.17 -19.82 -23.02
CA HIS A 122 7.77 -18.52 -22.69
C HIS A 122 9.23 -18.67 -22.31
N GLU A 123 10.05 -17.66 -22.61
CA GLU A 123 11.46 -17.67 -22.19
C GLU A 123 11.57 -17.56 -20.67
N GLN A 124 12.59 -18.20 -20.07
CA GLN A 124 12.83 -18.13 -18.62
C GLN A 124 12.88 -16.69 -18.06
N LYS A 125 13.42 -15.74 -18.84
CA LYS A 125 13.45 -14.31 -18.45
C LYS A 125 12.06 -13.68 -18.43
N GLN A 126 11.16 -14.11 -19.30
CA GLN A 126 9.78 -13.63 -19.34
C GLN A 126 8.99 -14.24 -18.18
N LEU A 127 9.18 -15.53 -17.93
CA LEU A 127 8.58 -16.24 -16.79
C LEU A 127 9.00 -15.62 -15.46
N LEU A 128 10.30 -15.35 -15.27
CA LEU A 128 10.80 -14.70 -14.06
C LEU A 128 10.13 -13.34 -13.83
N ARG A 129 10.06 -12.49 -14.84
CA ARG A 129 9.34 -11.20 -14.75
C ARG A 129 7.86 -11.36 -14.49
N GLY A 130 7.25 -12.39 -15.07
CA GLY A 130 5.84 -12.71 -14.88
C GLY A 130 5.56 -13.08 -13.42
N VAL A 131 6.43 -13.90 -12.84
CA VAL A 131 6.38 -14.33 -11.43
C VAL A 131 6.69 -13.19 -10.47
N GLU A 132 7.75 -12.40 -10.70
CA GLU A 132 8.09 -11.23 -9.88
C GLU A 132 6.90 -10.25 -9.79
N ARG A 133 6.22 -10.01 -10.92
CA ARG A 133 5.00 -9.19 -10.94
C ARG A 133 3.87 -9.79 -10.10
N LEU A 134 3.67 -11.11 -10.14
CA LEU A 134 2.65 -11.77 -9.32
C LEU A 134 3.02 -11.75 -7.83
N GLU A 135 4.31 -11.82 -7.50
CA GLU A 135 4.85 -11.73 -6.15
C GLU A 135 4.62 -10.33 -5.58
N ASP A 136 4.91 -9.28 -6.36
CA ASP A 136 4.60 -7.87 -6.02
C ASP A 136 3.09 -7.64 -5.78
N GLN A 137 2.25 -8.40 -6.47
CA GLN A 137 0.78 -8.36 -6.34
C GLN A 137 0.23 -9.28 -5.24
N LEU A 138 1.09 -10.01 -4.51
CA LEU A 138 0.71 -11.01 -3.51
C LEU A 138 -0.20 -12.13 -4.05
N ARG A 139 -0.14 -12.40 -5.37
CA ARG A 139 -0.91 -13.47 -6.04
C ARG A 139 -0.15 -14.78 -6.08
N VAL A 140 1.16 -14.77 -5.86
CA VAL A 140 1.99 -15.95 -5.68
C VAL A 140 2.92 -15.75 -4.48
N GLU A 141 3.24 -16.85 -3.81
CA GLU A 141 4.13 -16.90 -2.66
C GLU A 141 5.39 -17.67 -3.00
N ARG A 142 6.53 -17.16 -2.55
CA ARG A 142 7.83 -17.81 -2.67
C ARG A 142 7.97 -18.92 -1.64
N ILE A 143 8.34 -20.11 -2.09
CA ILE A 143 8.57 -21.30 -1.27
C ILE A 143 10.01 -21.76 -1.48
N GLU A 144 10.81 -21.62 -0.43
CA GLU A 144 12.16 -22.17 -0.39
C GLU A 144 12.11 -23.59 0.19
N ARG A 145 12.11 -24.61 -0.69
CA ARG A 145 12.30 -26.00 -0.28
C ARG A 145 13.65 -26.50 -0.79
N GLY A 146 14.58 -26.75 0.14
CA GLY A 146 15.62 -27.79 0.16
C GLY A 146 16.63 -27.92 -0.98
N ASP A 147 16.23 -27.80 -2.24
CA ASP A 147 17.00 -28.24 -3.42
C ASP A 147 17.60 -27.07 -4.23
N GLY A 148 17.77 -25.90 -3.62
CA GLY A 148 18.53 -24.77 -4.17
C GLY A 148 17.83 -23.96 -5.26
N LEU A 149 16.71 -24.43 -5.83
CA LEU A 149 15.89 -23.64 -6.76
C LEU A 149 14.65 -23.07 -6.06
N THR A 150 14.48 -21.75 -6.17
CA THR A 150 13.29 -21.05 -5.71
C THR A 150 12.05 -21.56 -6.43
N LYS A 151 11.01 -21.88 -5.66
CA LYS A 151 9.70 -22.29 -6.18
C LYS A 151 8.65 -21.26 -5.79
N TRP A 152 7.59 -21.16 -6.58
CA TRP A 152 6.45 -20.29 -6.31
C TRP A 152 5.16 -21.11 -6.31
N ARG A 153 4.21 -20.68 -5.49
CA ARG A 153 2.87 -21.27 -5.38
C ARG A 153 1.83 -20.15 -5.50
N ALA A 154 0.64 -20.43 -6.01
CA ALA A 154 -0.45 -19.46 -6.01
C ALA A 154 -0.85 -19.04 -4.58
N GLY A 155 -1.00 -17.74 -4.34
CA GLY A 155 -1.40 -17.16 -3.06
C GLY A 155 -2.80 -17.62 -2.64
N GLY A 156 -2.99 -17.89 -1.35
CA GLY A 156 -4.27 -18.39 -0.83
C GLY A 156 -4.48 -19.90 -0.90
N SER A 157 -3.56 -20.66 -1.52
CA SER A 157 -3.55 -22.14 -1.48
C SER A 157 -2.89 -22.72 -0.21
N ARG A 158 -3.13 -22.05 0.93
CA ARG A 158 -2.95 -22.68 2.25
C ARG A 158 -4.03 -23.77 2.36
N SER A 159 -3.69 -24.98 1.94
CA SER A 159 -4.40 -26.16 2.40
C SER A 159 -4.41 -26.12 3.92
N ALA A 160 -5.62 -26.18 4.46
CA ALA A 160 -5.89 -26.59 5.81
C ALA A 160 -5.07 -27.84 6.13
N GLU A 161 -4.11 -27.70 7.03
CA GLU A 161 -3.63 -28.78 7.90
C GLU A 161 -3.91 -28.37 9.35
#